data_AF-A0A2E0Z4K3-F1
#
_entry.id   AF-A0A2E0Z4K3-F1
#
_cell.length_a   1.000
_cell.length_b   1.000
_cell.length_c   1.000
_cell.angle_alpha   90.00
_cell.angle_beta   90.00
_cell.angle_gamma   90.00
#
_symmetry.space_group_name_H-M   'P 1'
#
loop_
_entity.id
_entity.type
_entity.pdbx_description
1 polymer ?
#
loop_
_entity_poly.entity_id
_entity_poly.type
_entity_poly.pdbx_seq_one_letter_code
_entity_poly.pdbx_strand_id
1 'polypeptide(L)'
;MADQHETTSLDSPEPTAQPRQIDMILQKLNEQDAFCGMNIRYSKTRIAILGGGLVHEWIECSIHCKDRTHPFVAREYMQEALWQEEGGHTHPNRILRWAAITQAARMAFNDIVPPPLHRIDQADSIENSAANAAKAAILGGPQSI
;
A
#
# COMPACT_ATOMS: atom_id res chain seq x y z
N MET A 1 48.70 29.30 -1.46
CA MET A 1 48.48 28.49 -0.23
C MET A 1 47.70 29.35 0.73
N ALA A 2 46.44 29.08 1.06
CA ALA A 2 45.56 27.98 0.72
C ALA A 2 44.12 28.52 0.71
N ASP A 3 43.32 27.97 -0.20
CA ASP A 3 41.89 28.23 -0.36
C ASP A 3 41.13 27.97 0.94
N GLN A 4 40.15 28.83 1.19
CA GLN A 4 39.12 28.60 2.19
C GLN A 4 38.26 27.43 1.73
N HIS A 5 38.44 26.28 2.37
CA HIS A 5 37.54 25.13 2.20
C HIS A 5 36.18 25.50 2.83
N GLU A 6 35.29 25.97 1.97
CA GLU A 6 33.86 26.02 2.21
C GLU A 6 33.36 24.57 2.29
N THR A 7 33.28 24.04 3.52
CA THR A 7 32.57 22.78 3.80
C THR A 7 31.08 23.02 3.64
N THR A 8 30.61 22.95 2.40
CA THR A 8 29.22 22.67 2.06
C THR A 8 28.89 21.29 2.63
N SER A 9 28.37 21.26 3.85
CA SER A 9 27.71 20.08 4.40
C SER A 9 26.65 19.65 3.40
N LEU A 10 26.80 18.46 2.82
CA LEU A 10 25.73 17.80 2.08
C LEU A 10 24.54 17.69 3.04
N ASP A 11 23.60 18.60 2.88
CA ASP A 11 22.27 18.49 3.41
C ASP A 11 21.69 17.23 2.77
N SER A 12 21.76 16.13 3.53
CA SER A 12 21.13 14.87 3.13
C SER A 12 19.65 15.21 2.99
N PRO A 13 19.00 14.94 1.84
CA PRO A 13 17.61 15.31 1.67
C PRO A 13 16.83 14.69 2.82
N GLU A 14 16.31 15.56 3.69
CA GLU A 14 15.39 15.20 4.75
C GLU A 14 14.34 14.30 4.11
N PRO A 15 14.10 13.07 4.62
CA PRO A 15 13.26 12.10 3.94
C PRO A 15 11.90 12.75 3.71
N THR A 16 11.68 13.17 2.48
CA THR A 16 10.50 13.92 2.06
C THR A 16 9.34 13.07 2.52
N ALA A 17 8.62 13.57 3.53
CA ALA A 17 7.59 12.80 4.20
C ALA A 17 6.53 12.51 3.14
N GLN A 18 6.67 11.36 2.48
CA GLN A 18 5.75 10.88 1.48
C GLN A 18 4.37 10.94 2.14
N PRO A 19 3.39 11.64 1.56
CA PRO A 19 2.05 11.67 2.12
C PRO A 19 1.64 10.22 2.35
N ARG A 20 1.45 9.85 3.63
CA ARG A 20 1.31 8.45 4.03
C ARG A 20 0.20 7.86 3.16
N GLN A 21 0.51 6.87 2.32
CA GLN A 21 -0.44 6.22 1.40
C GLN A 21 -1.75 5.77 2.09
N ILE A 22 -1.72 5.68 3.42
CA ILE A 22 -2.84 5.41 4.33
C ILE A 22 -3.93 6.48 4.30
N ASP A 23 -3.60 7.77 4.20
CA ASP A 23 -4.62 8.84 4.26
C ASP A 23 -5.34 8.99 2.90
N MET A 24 -4.65 8.67 1.81
CA MET A 24 -5.19 8.73 0.45
C MET A 24 -6.34 7.74 0.21
N ILE A 25 -6.36 6.58 0.87
CA ILE A 25 -7.41 5.58 0.62
C ILE A 25 -8.77 6.00 1.18
N LEU A 26 -8.79 6.66 2.33
CA LEU A 26 -10.03 7.13 2.95
C LEU A 26 -10.68 8.23 2.12
N GLN A 27 -9.86 9.12 1.56
CA GLN A 27 -10.34 10.13 0.62
C GLN A 27 -10.98 9.49 -0.61
N LYS A 28 -10.29 8.55 -1.27
CA LYS A 28 -10.81 7.85 -2.46
C LYS A 28 -12.10 7.08 -2.20
N LEU A 29 -12.26 6.51 -1.01
CA LEU A 29 -13.51 5.84 -0.60
C LEU A 29 -14.67 6.83 -0.52
N ASN A 30 -14.44 8.01 0.04
CA ASN A 30 -15.47 9.06 0.14
C ASN A 30 -15.85 9.66 -1.22
N GLU A 31 -14.99 9.54 -2.22
CA GLU A 31 -15.28 9.96 -3.60
C GLU A 31 -16.22 8.98 -4.33
N GLN A 32 -16.46 7.78 -3.79
CA GLN A 32 -17.35 6.79 -4.42
C GLN A 32 -18.81 7.05 -4.06
N ASP A 33 -19.66 7.26 -5.07
CA ASP A 33 -21.10 7.47 -4.88
C ASP A 33 -21.79 6.31 -4.15
N ALA A 34 -21.33 5.08 -4.40
CA ALA A 34 -21.86 3.89 -3.79
C ALA A 34 -21.39 3.67 -2.34
N PHE A 35 -20.34 4.35 -1.87
CA PHE A 35 -19.85 4.22 -0.50
C PHE A 35 -20.88 4.73 0.52
N CYS A 36 -21.16 3.92 1.54
CA CYS A 36 -22.15 4.20 2.59
C CYS A 36 -21.56 4.11 4.00
N GLY A 37 -20.24 3.94 4.11
CA GLY A 37 -19.52 3.87 5.39
C GLY A 37 -18.74 2.56 5.56
N MET A 38 -17.96 2.50 6.64
CA MET A 38 -17.17 1.34 7.00
C MET A 38 -17.16 1.10 8.51
N ASN A 39 -16.93 -0.15 8.93
CA ASN A 39 -16.65 -0.51 10.32
C ASN A 39 -15.33 -1.25 10.41
N ILE A 40 -14.61 -1.02 11.51
CA ILE A 40 -13.34 -1.69 11.81
C ILE A 40 -13.51 -2.50 13.09
N ARG A 41 -13.14 -3.77 13.03
CA ARG A 41 -13.15 -4.68 14.17
C ARG A 41 -11.74 -5.16 14.46
N TYR A 42 -11.42 -5.21 15.74
CA TYR A 42 -10.14 -5.67 16.25
C TYR A 42 -10.33 -7.03 16.92
N SER A 43 -9.36 -7.92 16.72
CA SER A 43 -9.22 -9.13 17.52
C SER A 43 -9.19 -8.81 19.02
N LYS A 44 -9.89 -9.62 19.82
CA LYS A 44 -9.81 -9.58 21.29
C LYS A 44 -8.47 -10.12 21.79
N THR A 45 -7.89 -11.02 21.01
CA THR A 45 -6.58 -11.65 21.21
C THR A 45 -5.48 -10.75 20.70
N ARG A 46 -4.32 -10.82 21.36
CA ARG A 46 -3.10 -10.14 20.93
C ARG A 46 -1.95 -11.12 20.88
N ILE A 47 -1.06 -10.93 19.92
CA ILE A 47 0.15 -11.72 19.72
C ILE A 47 1.39 -10.86 19.94
N ALA A 48 2.47 -11.46 20.42
CA ALA A 48 3.76 -10.79 20.49
C ALA A 48 4.47 -10.91 19.15
N ILE A 49 5.01 -9.80 18.66
CA ILE A 49 5.81 -9.78 17.43
C ILE A 49 7.22 -9.28 17.73
N LEU A 50 8.20 -9.83 17.02
CA LEU A 50 9.60 -9.46 17.20
C LEU A 50 9.79 -7.97 16.91
N GLY A 51 10.32 -7.23 17.88
CA GLY A 51 10.56 -5.79 17.74
C GLY A 51 9.32 -4.88 17.76
N GLY A 52 8.11 -5.42 17.87
CA GLY A 52 6.86 -4.63 17.78
C GLY A 52 5.87 -4.77 18.95
N GLY A 53 6.24 -5.52 20.01
CA GLY A 53 5.43 -5.68 21.21
C GLY A 53 4.15 -6.49 20.99
N LEU A 54 3.12 -6.24 21.82
CA LEU A 54 1.81 -6.89 21.73
C LEU A 54 0.89 -6.19 20.74
N VAL A 55 0.43 -6.93 19.73
CA VAL A 55 -0.37 -6.43 18.62
C VAL A 55 -1.63 -7.25 18.41
N HIS A 56 -2.63 -6.70 17.73
CA HIS A 56 -3.86 -7.42 17.40
C HIS A 56 -3.55 -8.58 16.44
N GLU A 57 -4.08 -9.78 16.73
CA GLU A 57 -3.90 -10.98 15.89
C GLU A 57 -4.46 -10.77 14.47
N TRP A 58 -5.61 -10.12 14.40
CA TRP A 58 -6.26 -9.74 13.15
C TRP A 58 -7.02 -8.42 13.30
N ILE A 59 -7.24 -7.75 12.16
CA ILE A 59 -8.12 -6.60 12.00
C ILE A 59 -9.03 -6.86 10.81
N GLU A 60 -10.31 -6.53 10.96
CA GLU A 60 -11.33 -6.70 9.94
C GLU A 60 -11.92 -5.34 9.58
N CYS A 61 -12.06 -5.08 8.28
CA CYS A 61 -12.78 -3.93 7.74
C CYS A 61 -14.02 -4.42 6.98
N SER A 62 -15.18 -3.84 7.28
CA SER A 62 -16.41 -4.06 6.53
C SER A 62 -16.87 -2.77 5.87
N ILE A 63 -17.01 -2.75 4.55
CA ILE A 63 -17.50 -1.60 3.77
C ILE A 63 -18.94 -1.85 3.34
N HIS A 64 -19.82 -0.89 3.62
CA HIS A 64 -21.21 -0.90 3.20
C HIS A 64 -21.37 -0.07 1.93
N CYS A 65 -22.07 -0.62 0.94
CA CYS A 65 -22.40 0.07 -0.30
C CYS A 65 -23.91 0.27 -0.40
N LYS A 66 -24.35 1.36 -1.04
CA LYS A 66 -25.78 1.71 -1.19
C LYS A 66 -26.55 0.72 -2.08
N ASP A 67 -25.85 0.10 -3.03
CA ASP A 67 -26.39 -0.84 -4.01
C ASP A 67 -26.53 -2.27 -3.49
N ARG A 68 -26.11 -2.54 -2.23
CA ARG A 68 -26.06 -3.90 -1.67
C ARG A 68 -26.56 -3.93 -0.23
N THR A 69 -27.24 -5.01 0.13
CA THR A 69 -27.68 -5.29 1.50
C THR A 69 -26.56 -5.83 2.39
N HIS A 70 -25.58 -6.53 1.82
CA HIS A 70 -24.47 -7.14 2.56
C HIS A 70 -23.16 -6.39 2.32
N PRO A 71 -22.35 -6.15 3.38
CA PRO A 71 -21.08 -5.45 3.23
C PRO A 71 -20.00 -6.34 2.60
N PHE A 72 -19.00 -5.70 2.01
CA PHE A 72 -17.73 -6.34 1.69
C PHE A 72 -16.89 -6.42 2.97
N VAL A 73 -16.37 -7.60 3.29
CA VAL A 73 -15.63 -7.83 4.54
C VAL A 73 -14.26 -8.39 4.23
N ALA A 74 -13.21 -7.67 4.62
CA ALA A 74 -11.83 -8.13 4.57
C ALA A 74 -11.30 -8.30 6.00
N ARG A 75 -10.74 -9.46 6.30
CA ARG A 75 -10.01 -9.69 7.54
C ARG A 75 -8.57 -10.02 7.21
N GLU A 76 -7.66 -9.21 7.72
CA GLU A 76 -6.23 -9.41 7.59
C GLU A 76 -5.66 -9.91 8.90
N TYR A 77 -4.79 -10.91 8.82
CA TYR A 77 -4.08 -11.46 9.95
C TYR A 77 -2.69 -10.85 10.03
N MET A 78 -2.25 -10.54 11.25
CA MET A 78 -0.93 -9.97 11.50
C MET A 78 0.18 -10.88 10.95
N GLN A 79 0.00 -12.20 11.01
CA GLN A 79 0.94 -13.17 10.47
C GLN A 79 1.12 -13.05 8.94
N GLU A 80 0.09 -12.62 8.21
CA GLU A 80 0.12 -12.46 6.75
C GLU A 80 0.56 -11.04 6.34
N ALA A 81 0.28 -10.05 7.19
CA ALA A 81 0.61 -8.65 6.94
C ALA A 81 2.05 -8.27 7.32
N LEU A 82 2.70 -9.05 8.20
CA LEU A 82 4.10 -8.85 8.56
C LEU A 82 5.00 -9.43 7.48
N TRP A 83 5.68 -8.54 6.76
CA TRP A 83 6.79 -8.92 5.91
C TRP A 83 8.03 -9.19 6.76
N GLN A 84 8.87 -10.15 6.35
CA GLN A 84 10.18 -10.41 6.94
C GLN A 84 11.20 -9.34 6.52
N GLU A 85 10.86 -8.06 6.69
CA GLU A 85 11.80 -6.97 6.45
C GLU A 85 12.63 -6.80 7.72
N GLU A 86 13.94 -6.98 7.59
CA GLU A 86 14.92 -6.74 8.63
C GLU A 86 14.87 -5.26 9.02
N GLY A 87 14.02 -4.90 9.97
CA GLY A 87 13.81 -3.51 10.36
C GLY A 87 12.65 -3.29 11.32
N GLY A 88 11.67 -4.20 11.35
CA GLY A 88 10.52 -4.12 12.26
C GLY A 88 9.60 -2.94 11.92
N HIS A 89 8.30 -3.19 11.88
CA HIS A 89 7.37 -2.11 11.63
C HIS A 89 7.21 -1.25 12.90
N THR A 90 7.42 0.07 12.80
CA THR A 90 7.24 1.00 13.93
C THR A 90 5.79 1.08 14.40
N HIS A 91 4.82 0.78 13.52
CA HIS A 91 3.37 0.87 13.81
C HIS A 91 2.58 -0.32 13.23
N PRO A 92 2.80 -1.55 13.73
CA PRO A 92 2.28 -2.79 13.14
C PRO A 92 0.74 -2.82 13.06
N ASN A 93 0.04 -2.40 14.12
CA ASN A 93 -1.42 -2.30 14.10
C ASN A 93 -1.95 -1.26 13.09
N ARG A 94 -1.17 -0.21 12.79
CA ARG A 94 -1.57 0.80 11.78
C ARG A 94 -1.47 0.22 10.38
N ILE A 95 -0.40 -0.52 10.11
CA ILE A 95 -0.18 -1.21 8.82
C ILE A 95 -1.24 -2.27 8.62
N LEU A 96 -1.49 -3.11 9.62
CA LEU A 96 -2.52 -4.16 9.53
C LEU A 96 -3.91 -3.56 9.27
N ARG A 97 -4.26 -2.45 9.94
CA ARG A 97 -5.52 -1.75 9.68
C ARG A 97 -5.60 -1.21 8.26
N TRP A 98 -4.52 -0.62 7.76
CA TRP A 98 -4.47 -0.10 6.39
C TRP A 98 -4.61 -1.22 5.36
N ALA A 99 -3.98 -2.38 5.58
CA ALA A 99 -4.15 -3.56 4.73
C ALA A 99 -5.63 -4.00 4.67
N ALA A 100 -6.29 -4.10 5.84
CA ALA A 100 -7.71 -4.50 5.90
C ALA A 100 -8.63 -3.51 5.18
N ILE A 101 -8.42 -2.20 5.34
CA ILE A 101 -9.17 -1.17 4.61
C ILE A 101 -8.94 -1.31 3.11
N THR A 102 -7.68 -1.52 2.70
CA THR A 102 -7.31 -1.65 1.29
C THR A 102 -7.97 -2.84 0.62
N GLN A 103 -7.95 -4.01 1.26
CA GLN A 103 -8.56 -5.21 0.68
C GLN A 103 -10.08 -5.10 0.62
N ALA A 104 -10.71 -4.55 1.65
CA ALA A 104 -12.15 -4.28 1.63
C ALA A 104 -12.52 -3.29 0.52
N ALA A 105 -11.73 -2.22 0.34
CA ALA A 105 -11.95 -1.22 -0.71
C ALA A 105 -11.81 -1.81 -2.10
N ARG A 106 -10.82 -2.67 -2.34
CA ARG A 106 -10.65 -3.36 -3.63
C ARG A 106 -11.82 -4.28 -3.95
N MET A 107 -12.29 -5.05 -2.97
CA MET A 107 -13.47 -5.90 -3.16
C MET A 107 -14.72 -5.07 -3.45
N ALA A 108 -14.85 -3.89 -2.84
CA ALA A 108 -16.02 -3.03 -3.00
C ALA A 108 -16.02 -2.23 -4.32
N PHE A 109 -14.87 -1.71 -4.76
CA PHE A 109 -14.80 -0.70 -5.81
C PHE A 109 -13.86 -1.01 -6.98
N ASN A 110 -13.14 -2.14 -6.97
CA ASN A 110 -12.25 -2.66 -8.04
C ASN A 110 -11.12 -1.72 -8.55
N ASP A 111 -11.20 -0.41 -8.30
CA ASP A 111 -10.36 0.67 -8.87
C ASP A 111 -9.58 1.45 -7.80
N ILE A 112 -9.79 1.16 -6.52
CA ILE A 112 -9.11 1.84 -5.41
C ILE A 112 -7.96 0.95 -4.91
N VAL A 113 -6.75 1.30 -5.36
CA VAL A 113 -5.39 1.02 -4.82
C VAL A 113 -4.56 0.02 -5.63
N PRO A 114 -3.31 0.39 -6.03
CA PRO A 114 -2.33 -0.51 -6.64
C PRO A 114 -2.14 -1.76 -5.79
N PRO A 115 -1.74 -2.91 -6.36
CA PRO A 115 -1.72 -4.22 -5.71
C PRO A 115 -1.03 -4.27 -4.34
N PRO A 116 -1.27 -5.30 -3.49
CA PRO A 116 -0.69 -5.36 -2.14
C PRO A 116 0.81 -5.08 -2.19
N LEU A 117 1.41 -4.48 -1.15
CA LEU A 117 2.82 -4.05 -1.15
C LEU A 117 3.79 -5.12 -1.73
N HIS A 118 3.53 -6.41 -1.49
CA HIS A 118 4.33 -7.54 -2.01
C HIS A 118 4.21 -7.82 -3.52
N ARG A 119 3.22 -7.24 -4.20
CA ARG A 119 2.96 -7.39 -5.64
C ARG A 119 3.27 -6.10 -6.38
N ILE A 120 3.60 -5.00 -5.71
CA ILE A 120 4.04 -3.78 -6.41
C ILE A 120 5.28 -4.09 -7.27
N ASP A 121 6.26 -4.81 -6.72
CA ASP A 121 7.47 -5.20 -7.48
C ASP A 121 7.17 -6.10 -8.70
N GLN A 122 6.18 -7.01 -8.58
CA GLN A 122 5.76 -7.88 -9.69
C GLN A 122 4.83 -7.18 -10.68
N ALA A 123 3.96 -6.29 -10.21
CA ALA A 123 3.03 -5.56 -11.07
C ALA A 123 3.75 -4.45 -11.84
N ASP A 124 4.66 -3.72 -11.17
CA ASP A 124 5.51 -2.73 -11.81
C ASP A 124 6.45 -3.39 -12.83
N SER A 125 6.94 -4.60 -12.56
CA SER A 125 7.73 -5.35 -13.56
C SER A 125 6.87 -5.87 -14.72
N ILE A 126 5.61 -6.27 -14.51
CA ILE A 126 4.70 -6.67 -15.58
C ILE A 126 4.27 -5.47 -16.43
N GLU A 127 3.88 -4.34 -15.81
CA GLU A 127 3.51 -3.12 -16.52
C GLU A 127 4.70 -2.52 -17.28
N ASN A 128 5.88 -2.44 -16.65
CA ASN A 128 7.09 -1.96 -17.33
C ASN A 128 7.54 -2.93 -18.44
N SER A 129 7.36 -4.24 -18.27
CA SER A 129 7.66 -5.22 -19.33
C SER A 129 6.70 -5.10 -20.51
N ALA A 130 5.39 -4.91 -20.24
CA ALA A 130 4.39 -4.69 -21.28
C ALA A 130 4.62 -3.36 -22.02
N ALA A 131 4.94 -2.28 -21.29
CA ALA A 131 5.26 -0.98 -21.87
C ALA A 131 6.55 -1.02 -22.72
N ASN A 132 7.60 -1.70 -22.24
CA ASN A 132 8.86 -1.87 -22.97
C ASN A 132 8.69 -2.76 -24.22
N ALA A 133 7.89 -3.82 -24.15
CA ALA A 133 7.58 -4.68 -25.29
C ALA A 133 6.80 -3.91 -26.38
N ALA A 134 5.80 -3.10 -25.99
CA ALA A 134 5.07 -2.24 -26.92
C ALA A 134 5.98 -1.21 -27.60
N LYS A 135 6.89 -0.60 -26.84
CA LYS A 135 7.86 0.38 -27.36
C LYS A 135 8.86 -0.24 -28.34
N ALA A 136 9.31 -1.47 -28.08
CA ALA A 136 10.19 -2.22 -28.97
C ALA A 136 9.50 -2.62 -30.28
N ALA A 137 8.22 -3.01 -30.24
CA ALA A 137 7.45 -3.33 -31.45
C ALA A 137 7.23 -2.12 -32.37
N ILE A 138 7.09 -0.92 -31.80
CA ILE A 138 6.96 0.33 -32.57
C ILE A 138 8.30 0.75 -33.19
N LEU A 139 9.42 0.54 -32.49
CA LEU A 139 10.76 0.92 -32.96
C LEU A 139 11.40 -0.13 -33.91
N GLY A 140 10.90 -1.37 -33.89
CA GLY A 140 11.41 -2.50 -34.67
C GLY A 140 10.70 -2.78 -36.00
N GLY A 141 9.92 -1.83 -36.53
CA GLY A 141 9.33 -1.97 -37.87
C GLY A 141 10.41 -2.26 -38.95
N PRO A 142 10.12 -3.06 -39.98
CA PRO A 142 11.13 -3.55 -40.91
C PRO A 142 11.81 -2.37 -41.61
N GLN A 143 13.12 -2.24 -41.42
CA GLN A 143 13.95 -1.43 -42.29
C GLN A 143 13.93 -2.10 -43.66
N SER A 144 13.00 -1.68 -44.51
CA SER A 144 12.93 -2.08 -45.91
C SER A 144 14.22 -1.65 -46.61
N ILE A 145 14.92 -2.64 -47.17
CA ILE A 145 16.10 -2.47 -48.04
C ILE A 145 15.63 -1.94 -49.40
#